data_AF-A0A7G8WRH8-F1
#
_entry.id   AF-A0A7G8WRH8-F1
#
_cell.length_a   1.000
_cell.length_b   1.000
_cell.length_c   1.000
_cell.angle_alpha   90.00
_cell.angle_beta   90.00
_cell.angle_gamma   90.00
#
_symmetry.space_group_name_H-M   'P 1'
#
loop_
_entity.id
_entity.type
_entity.pdbx_description
1 polymer ?
#
loop_
_entity_poly.entity_id
_entity_poly.type
_entity_poly.pdbx_seq_one_letter_code
_entity_poly.pdbx_strand_id
1 'polypeptide(L)'
;MKSWRDLPGPAKAVGIGIIGVVDAALDRDPAAFEAAGGVLTALPAEQSGLLLGALVRQLLEDGHVDGLDEDDIRQVLSRCYQDAAGWLAPREIDVAVLVAVLSGALGIHEPGVTYREIIGPSGPGSAGSRTGTDGWVDPDLTGASVGAAVGAAVGAGSGPSAPVLDTVPSTAQYCRHAALLIADLLPAGRRSMSPHLDRAFHEIAGSEAMEMP
;
A
#
# COMPACT_ATOMS: atom_id res chain seq x y z
N MET A 1 -28.50 -0.14 -1.40
CA MET A 1 -27.06 -0.02 -1.09
C MET A 1 -26.53 1.13 -1.93
N LYS A 2 -25.92 2.15 -1.31
CA LYS A 2 -25.55 3.41 -2.01
C LYS A 2 -24.27 3.15 -2.80
N SER A 3 -24.24 3.46 -4.10
CA SER A 3 -23.04 3.22 -4.90
C SER A 3 -21.92 4.16 -4.45
N TRP A 4 -20.67 3.71 -4.54
CA TRP A 4 -19.50 4.53 -4.24
C TRP A 4 -19.48 5.83 -5.08
N ARG A 5 -20.06 5.81 -6.29
CA ARG A 5 -20.16 6.98 -7.17
C ARG A 5 -21.05 8.09 -6.61
N ASP A 6 -21.93 7.75 -5.68
CA ASP A 6 -22.84 8.68 -5.02
C ASP A 6 -22.25 9.24 -3.71
N LEU A 7 -21.05 8.81 -3.32
CA LEU A 7 -20.33 9.36 -2.17
C LEU A 7 -19.89 10.80 -2.45
N PRO A 8 -19.89 11.69 -1.44
CA PRO A 8 -19.41 13.06 -1.61
C PRO A 8 -17.89 13.16 -1.41
N GLY A 9 -17.33 14.27 -1.90
CA GLY A 9 -16.03 14.78 -1.44
C GLY A 9 -14.85 13.80 -1.62
N PRO A 10 -13.93 13.73 -0.63
CA PRO A 10 -12.69 12.96 -0.75
C PRO A 10 -12.88 11.48 -1.06
N ALA A 11 -13.91 10.81 -0.51
CA ALA A 11 -14.15 9.38 -0.73
C ALA A 11 -14.37 9.05 -2.22
N LYS A 12 -15.22 9.85 -2.90
CA LYS A 12 -15.42 9.70 -4.34
C LYS A 12 -14.18 10.02 -5.15
N ALA A 13 -13.40 11.02 -4.74
CA ALA A 13 -12.14 11.37 -5.39
C ALA A 13 -11.12 10.22 -5.33
N VAL A 14 -11.01 9.54 -4.17
CA VAL A 14 -10.16 8.35 -4.02
C VAL A 14 -10.62 7.23 -4.95
N GLY A 15 -11.91 6.93 -4.99
CA GLY A 15 -12.45 5.91 -5.91
C GLY A 15 -12.16 6.22 -7.38
N ILE A 16 -12.28 7.49 -7.80
CA ILE A 16 -11.92 7.94 -9.16
C ILE A 16 -10.42 7.80 -9.41
N GLY A 17 -9.57 8.20 -8.45
CA GLY A 17 -8.12 8.10 -8.57
C GLY A 17 -7.64 6.66 -8.72
N ILE A 18 -8.21 5.73 -7.95
CA ILE A 18 -7.91 4.30 -8.07
C ILE A 18 -8.33 3.76 -9.45
N ILE A 19 -9.52 4.14 -9.96
CA ILE A 19 -9.93 3.80 -11.35
C ILE A 19 -8.91 4.29 -12.36
N GLY A 20 -8.51 5.57 -12.30
CA GLY A 20 -7.58 6.12 -13.27
C GLY A 20 -6.24 5.37 -13.31
N VAL A 21 -5.67 5.02 -12.15
CA VAL A 21 -4.37 4.34 -12.10
C VAL A 21 -4.47 2.86 -12.50
N VAL A 22 -5.56 2.18 -12.18
CA VAL A 22 -5.79 0.78 -12.59
C VAL A 22 -6.10 0.69 -14.08
N ASP A 23 -6.94 1.58 -14.62
CA ASP A 23 -7.24 1.63 -16.06
C ASP A 23 -5.95 1.86 -16.87
N ALA A 24 -5.10 2.79 -16.44
CA ALA A 24 -3.80 3.02 -17.08
C ALA A 24 -2.87 1.80 -17.02
N ALA A 25 -2.90 1.02 -15.94
CA ALA A 25 -2.16 -0.24 -15.84
C ALA A 25 -2.74 -1.33 -16.76
N LEU A 26 -4.07 -1.45 -16.83
CA LEU A 26 -4.76 -2.38 -17.74
C LEU A 26 -4.47 -2.07 -19.22
N ASP A 27 -4.39 -0.79 -19.56
CA ASP A 27 -4.06 -0.30 -20.90
C ASP A 27 -2.55 -0.33 -21.20
N ARG A 28 -1.72 -0.62 -20.18
CA ARG A 28 -0.25 -0.65 -20.26
C ARG A 28 0.35 0.65 -20.80
N ASP A 29 -0.18 1.77 -20.34
CA ASP A 29 0.29 3.11 -20.72
C ASP A 29 1.18 3.68 -19.60
N PRO A 30 2.52 3.72 -19.78
CA PRO A 30 3.44 4.22 -18.76
C PRO A 30 3.19 5.68 -18.36
N ALA A 31 2.84 6.53 -19.33
CA ALA A 31 2.66 7.97 -19.10
C ALA A 31 1.34 8.24 -18.37
N ALA A 32 0.26 7.58 -18.77
CA ALA A 32 -1.02 7.67 -18.06
C ALA A 32 -0.90 7.08 -16.65
N PHE A 33 -0.16 5.99 -16.49
CA PHE A 33 0.03 5.33 -15.21
C PHE A 33 0.82 6.21 -14.22
N GLU A 34 1.90 6.84 -14.67
CA GLU A 34 2.65 7.82 -13.88
C GLU A 34 1.76 8.99 -13.45
N ALA A 35 1.05 9.60 -14.40
CA ALA A 35 0.19 10.75 -14.13
C ALA A 35 -0.94 10.42 -13.14
N ALA A 36 -1.63 9.29 -13.33
CA ALA A 36 -2.69 8.83 -12.45
C ALA A 36 -2.17 8.47 -11.05
N GLY A 37 -1.00 7.83 -10.96
CA GLY A 37 -0.33 7.56 -9.69
C GLY A 37 0.02 8.84 -8.91
N GLY A 38 0.45 9.89 -9.62
CA GLY A 38 0.67 11.22 -9.04
C GLY A 38 -0.61 11.84 -8.47
N VAL A 39 -1.73 11.73 -9.19
CA VAL A 39 -3.05 12.19 -8.70
C VAL A 39 -3.46 11.43 -7.44
N LEU A 40 -3.38 10.10 -7.44
CA LEU A 40 -3.77 9.27 -6.29
C LEU A 40 -2.90 9.56 -5.05
N THR A 41 -1.60 9.81 -5.23
CA THR A 41 -0.67 10.15 -4.14
C THR A 41 -1.02 11.48 -3.47
N ALA A 42 -1.67 12.41 -4.19
CA ALA A 42 -2.12 13.68 -3.66
C ALA A 42 -3.44 13.59 -2.87
N LEU A 43 -4.12 12.43 -2.90
CA LEU A 43 -5.33 12.17 -2.14
C LEU A 43 -4.99 11.67 -0.72
N PRO A 44 -5.97 11.65 0.21
CA PRO A 44 -5.74 11.16 1.57
C PRO A 44 -5.14 9.74 1.59
N ALA A 45 -3.91 9.63 2.09
CA ALA A 45 -3.08 8.42 1.98
C ALA A 45 -3.66 7.23 2.74
N GLU A 46 -4.21 7.47 3.93
CA GLU A 46 -4.83 6.46 4.78
C GLU A 46 -6.02 5.81 4.08
N GLN A 47 -6.97 6.61 3.60
CA GLN A 47 -8.17 6.12 2.91
C GLN A 47 -7.81 5.44 1.58
N SER A 48 -6.81 5.95 0.86
CA SER A 48 -6.31 5.34 -0.37
C SER A 48 -5.68 3.97 -0.08
N GLY A 49 -4.86 3.86 0.97
CA GLY A 49 -4.24 2.62 1.41
C GLY A 49 -5.25 1.57 1.85
N LEU A 50 -6.21 1.95 2.69
CA LEU A 50 -7.30 1.07 3.14
C LEU A 50 -8.10 0.50 1.97
N LEU A 51 -8.49 1.37 1.03
CA LEU A 51 -9.28 0.95 -0.12
C LEU A 51 -8.48 0.06 -1.09
N LEU A 52 -7.22 0.37 -1.35
CA LEU A 52 -6.33 -0.46 -2.16
C LEU A 52 -6.11 -1.84 -1.51
N GLY A 53 -5.86 -1.89 -0.20
CA GLY A 53 -5.70 -3.14 0.54
C GLY A 53 -6.96 -4.00 0.50
N ALA A 54 -8.14 -3.40 0.72
CA ALA A 54 -9.42 -4.10 0.62
C ALA A 54 -9.67 -4.65 -0.80
N LEU A 55 -9.36 -3.88 -1.84
CA LEU A 55 -9.50 -4.33 -3.24
C LEU A 55 -8.58 -5.51 -3.56
N VAL A 56 -7.31 -5.45 -3.15
CA VAL A 56 -6.36 -6.56 -3.34
C VAL A 56 -6.84 -7.81 -2.61
N ARG A 57 -7.26 -7.68 -1.34
CA ARG A 57 -7.80 -8.80 -0.54
C ARG A 57 -9.01 -9.43 -1.22
N GLN A 58 -9.99 -8.62 -1.62
CA GLN A 58 -11.21 -9.09 -2.30
C GLN A 58 -10.90 -9.83 -3.61
N LEU A 59 -9.95 -9.34 -4.40
CA LEU A 59 -9.58 -9.97 -5.67
C LEU A 59 -8.81 -11.27 -5.46
N LEU A 60 -7.97 -11.36 -4.42
CA LEU A 60 -7.32 -12.61 -4.03
C LEU A 60 -8.35 -13.66 -3.61
N GLU A 61 -9.31 -13.28 -2.77
CA GLU A 61 -10.39 -14.16 -2.28
C GLU A 61 -11.30 -14.64 -3.43
N ASP A 62 -11.67 -13.74 -4.34
CA ASP A 62 -12.49 -14.09 -5.51
C ASP A 62 -11.75 -15.08 -6.45
N GLY A 63 -10.41 -15.03 -6.49
CA GLY A 63 -9.56 -15.92 -7.30
C GLY A 63 -9.17 -17.24 -6.64
N HIS A 64 -9.16 -17.31 -5.31
CA HIS A 64 -8.66 -18.44 -4.51
C HIS A 64 -9.70 -18.90 -3.50
N VAL A 65 -10.84 -19.39 -4.00
CA VAL A 65 -12.00 -19.79 -3.18
C VAL A 65 -11.66 -20.91 -2.18
N ASP A 66 -10.72 -21.79 -2.54
CA ASP A 66 -10.27 -22.91 -1.71
C ASP A 66 -9.24 -22.50 -0.63
N GLY A 67 -8.86 -21.22 -0.59
CA GLY A 67 -7.80 -20.69 0.25
C GLY A 67 -6.57 -20.27 -0.56
N LEU A 68 -5.77 -19.40 0.04
CA LEU A 68 -4.54 -18.85 -0.54
C LEU A 68 -3.33 -19.49 0.14
N ASP A 69 -2.46 -20.13 -0.62
CA ASP A 69 -1.22 -20.73 -0.11
C ASP A 69 0.06 -20.01 -0.59
N GLU A 70 1.24 -20.53 -0.20
CA GLU A 70 2.53 -19.94 -0.58
C GLU A 70 2.77 -20.00 -2.10
N ASP A 71 2.34 -21.08 -2.76
CA ASP A 71 2.52 -21.27 -4.18
C ASP A 71 1.67 -20.27 -4.97
N ASP A 72 0.44 -20.02 -4.50
CA ASP A 72 -0.45 -19.00 -5.05
C ASP A 72 0.16 -17.60 -4.94
N ILE A 73 0.68 -17.22 -3.76
CA ILE A 73 1.35 -15.92 -3.55
C ILE A 73 2.55 -15.76 -4.50
N ARG A 74 3.37 -16.81 -4.63
CA ARG A 74 4.53 -16.78 -5.52
C ARG A 74 4.12 -16.65 -6.98
N GLN A 75 3.03 -17.31 -7.38
CA GLN A 75 2.48 -17.21 -8.71
C GLN A 75 1.94 -15.80 -9.00
N VAL A 76 1.17 -15.21 -8.08
CA VAL A 76 0.65 -13.84 -8.20
C VAL A 76 1.79 -12.84 -8.34
N LEU A 77 2.80 -12.89 -7.47
CA LEU A 77 3.97 -12.01 -7.54
C LEU A 77 4.73 -12.17 -8.86
N SER A 78 4.99 -13.41 -9.26
CA SER A 78 5.74 -13.70 -10.50
C SER A 78 4.97 -13.21 -11.71
N ARG A 79 3.66 -13.48 -11.78
CA ARG A 79 2.81 -13.07 -12.90
C ARG A 79 2.70 -11.55 -12.99
N CYS A 80 2.38 -10.87 -11.89
CA CYS A 80 2.29 -9.42 -11.84
C CYS A 80 3.61 -8.74 -12.23
N TYR A 81 4.75 -9.22 -11.72
CA TYR A 81 6.06 -8.69 -12.08
C TYR A 81 6.37 -8.87 -13.57
N GLN A 82 6.14 -10.07 -14.11
CA GLN A 82 6.43 -10.37 -15.51
C GLN A 82 5.52 -9.57 -16.45
N ASP A 83 4.25 -9.39 -16.10
CA ASP A 83 3.34 -8.56 -16.89
C ASP A 83 3.76 -7.08 -16.88
N ALA A 84 4.02 -6.52 -15.69
CA ALA A 84 4.45 -5.14 -15.53
C ALA A 84 5.79 -4.86 -16.23
N ALA A 85 6.76 -5.78 -16.12
CA ALA A 85 8.07 -5.65 -16.76
C ALA A 85 7.99 -5.67 -18.29
N GLY A 86 6.87 -6.11 -18.88
CA GLY A 86 6.62 -6.07 -20.30
C GLY A 86 6.37 -4.65 -20.86
N TRP A 87 6.03 -3.68 -20.00
CA TRP A 87 5.68 -2.32 -20.43
C TRP A 87 6.23 -1.19 -19.56
N LEU A 88 6.68 -1.48 -18.34
CA LEU A 88 7.41 -0.54 -17.47
C LEU A 88 8.91 -0.86 -17.44
N ALA A 89 9.73 0.15 -17.15
CA ALA A 89 11.15 -0.09 -16.90
C ALA A 89 11.32 -0.95 -15.62
N PRO A 90 12.21 -1.96 -15.59
CA PRO A 90 12.37 -2.85 -14.43
C PRO A 90 12.66 -2.12 -13.10
N ARG A 91 13.35 -0.98 -13.16
CA ARG A 91 13.64 -0.12 -12.00
C ARG A 91 12.42 0.52 -11.35
N GLU A 92 11.27 0.47 -12.02
CA GLU A 92 10.01 1.07 -11.56
C GLU A 92 9.11 0.05 -10.85
N ILE A 93 9.53 -1.22 -10.82
CA ILE A 93 8.81 -2.35 -10.21
C ILE A 93 9.69 -2.91 -9.09
N ASP A 94 9.24 -2.74 -7.87
CA ASP A 94 9.90 -3.21 -6.67
C ASP A 94 9.12 -4.36 -6.04
N VAL A 95 9.72 -5.55 -6.07
CA VAL A 95 9.12 -6.78 -5.53
C VAL A 95 8.90 -6.68 -4.02
N ALA A 96 9.75 -5.97 -3.28
CA ALA A 96 9.55 -5.79 -1.85
C ALA A 96 8.27 -4.99 -1.56
N VAL A 97 7.93 -4.03 -2.43
CA VAL A 97 6.69 -3.26 -2.30
C VAL A 97 5.47 -4.09 -2.70
N LEU A 98 5.58 -4.96 -3.72
CA LEU A 98 4.50 -5.91 -4.03
C LEU A 98 4.20 -6.83 -2.85
N VAL A 99 5.25 -7.36 -2.20
CA VAL A 99 5.11 -8.16 -0.97
C VAL A 99 4.48 -7.34 0.15
N ALA A 100 4.93 -6.09 0.36
CA ALA A 100 4.35 -5.19 1.35
C ALA A 100 2.84 -4.96 1.15
N VAL A 101 2.41 -4.76 -0.11
CA VAL A 101 0.99 -4.60 -0.45
C VAL A 101 0.21 -5.87 -0.11
N LEU A 102 0.71 -7.05 -0.52
CA LEU A 102 0.05 -8.33 -0.23
C LEU A 102 -0.05 -8.60 1.27
N SER A 103 1.04 -8.43 2.03
CA SER A 103 1.04 -8.61 3.47
C SER A 103 0.08 -7.66 4.19
N GLY A 104 -0.02 -6.41 3.72
CA GLY A 104 -0.99 -5.43 4.21
C GLY A 104 -2.44 -5.81 3.90
N ALA A 105 -2.70 -6.25 2.66
CA ALA A 105 -4.03 -6.69 2.25
C ALA A 105 -4.52 -7.93 3.02
N LEU A 106 -3.61 -8.83 3.41
CA LEU A 106 -3.93 -10.04 4.17
C LEU A 106 -4.00 -9.83 5.69
N GLY A 107 -3.78 -8.61 6.18
CA GLY A 107 -3.78 -8.30 7.62
C GLY A 107 -2.62 -8.94 8.39
N ILE A 108 -1.59 -9.43 7.69
CA ILE A 108 -0.32 -9.86 8.30
C ILE A 108 0.40 -8.63 8.87
N HIS A 109 0.22 -7.50 8.18
CA HIS A 109 0.63 -6.16 8.61
C HIS A 109 -0.56 -5.22 8.47
N GLU A 110 -0.65 -4.21 9.32
CA GLU A 110 -1.67 -3.16 9.20
C GLU A 110 -1.55 -2.46 7.83
N PRO A 111 -2.64 -2.36 7.03
CA PRO A 111 -2.64 -1.67 5.74
C PRO A 111 -2.35 -0.18 5.95
N GLY A 112 -1.33 0.35 5.28
CA GLY A 112 -0.89 1.73 5.48
C GLY A 112 0.07 1.94 6.65
N VAL A 113 0.42 0.88 7.41
CA VAL A 113 1.62 0.90 8.23
C VAL A 113 2.83 0.80 7.31
N THR A 114 3.38 1.97 7.02
CA THR A 114 4.81 2.15 6.75
C THR A 114 5.52 1.29 7.80
N TYR A 115 6.28 0.24 7.43
CA TYR A 115 7.06 -0.77 8.20
C TYR A 115 7.88 -0.26 9.42
N ARG A 116 7.35 0.65 10.23
CA ARG A 116 8.00 1.35 11.33
C ARG A 116 7.98 0.50 12.60
N GLU A 117 7.02 -0.42 12.71
CA GLU A 117 6.76 -1.16 13.95
C GLU A 117 7.30 -2.60 13.93
N ILE A 118 7.65 -3.13 12.76
CA ILE A 118 8.10 -4.52 12.59
C ILE A 118 9.62 -4.61 12.37
N ILE A 119 10.25 -3.53 11.91
CA ILE A 119 11.71 -3.41 11.72
C ILE A 119 12.23 -2.16 12.45
N GLY A 120 11.69 -1.85 13.64
CA GLY A 120 12.50 -1.12 14.62
C GLY A 120 13.59 -2.08 15.10
N PRO A 121 14.83 -1.63 15.39
CA PRO A 121 15.75 -2.50 16.08
C PRO A 121 15.05 -2.97 17.35
N SER A 122 14.96 -4.28 17.56
CA SER A 122 14.72 -4.82 18.89
C SER A 122 15.77 -4.20 19.80
N GLY A 123 15.41 -3.10 20.47
CA GLY A 123 16.15 -2.62 21.61
C GLY A 123 16.10 -3.72 22.66
N PRO A 124 17.17 -3.98 23.43
CA PRO A 124 17.12 -4.97 24.49
C PRO A 124 16.08 -4.52 25.52
N GLY A 125 14.88 -5.11 25.50
CA GLY A 125 13.80 -4.66 26.39
C GLY A 125 12.45 -5.37 26.32
N SER A 126 12.16 -6.27 25.37
CA SER A 126 10.86 -6.97 25.35
C SER A 126 10.93 -8.38 25.95
N ALA A 127 11.13 -8.45 27.27
CA ALA A 127 10.74 -9.60 28.07
C ALA A 127 10.12 -9.09 29.38
N GLY A 128 8.93 -9.59 29.68
CA GLY A 128 7.99 -8.96 30.61
C GLY A 128 8.49 -8.72 32.02
N SER A 129 7.91 -7.74 32.70
CA SER A 129 7.35 -7.93 34.04
C SER A 129 6.54 -6.70 34.45
N ARG A 130 5.41 -6.96 35.12
CA ARG A 130 4.68 -5.96 35.91
C ARG A 130 5.56 -5.46 37.07
N THR A 131 5.12 -4.31 37.60
CA THR A 131 5.44 -3.65 38.89
C THR A 131 6.64 -2.70 38.94
N GLY A 132 6.40 -1.48 39.43
CA GLY A 132 7.32 -0.79 40.36
C GLY A 132 8.04 0.45 39.83
N THR A 133 7.43 1.61 40.07
CA THR A 133 8.00 2.88 40.59
C THR A 133 9.39 3.38 40.16
N ASP A 134 9.38 4.69 39.92
CA ASP A 134 10.42 5.70 40.20
C ASP A 134 11.22 6.25 39.02
N GLY A 135 11.02 7.55 38.84
CA GLY A 135 11.53 8.32 37.73
C GLY A 135 13.02 8.60 37.80
N TRP A 136 13.55 8.89 36.62
CA TRP A 136 14.76 9.66 36.47
C TRP A 136 14.65 10.47 35.18
N VAL A 137 14.57 11.79 35.36
CA VAL A 137 14.67 12.80 34.30
C VAL A 137 16.14 13.18 34.21
N ASP A 138 16.76 13.05 33.04
CA ASP A 138 18.10 13.56 32.78
C ASP A 138 18.00 15.04 32.36
N PRO A 139 18.58 16.00 33.12
CA PRO A 139 18.33 17.43 32.94
C PRO A 139 19.29 18.16 31.97
N ASP A 140 20.08 17.47 31.13
CA ASP A 140 21.10 18.17 30.31
C ASP A 140 21.01 18.01 28.78
N LEU A 141 19.81 17.76 28.25
CA LEU A 141 19.53 17.99 26.82
C LEU A 141 18.83 19.33 26.61
N THR A 142 19.57 20.43 26.82
CA THR A 142 19.13 21.76 26.43
C THR A 142 19.58 22.10 25.00
N GLY A 143 18.60 22.12 24.08
CA GLY A 143 18.56 23.02 22.92
C GLY A 143 19.30 22.58 21.64
N ALA A 144 18.56 22.11 20.63
CA ALA A 144 18.51 22.71 19.29
C ALA A 144 17.60 21.91 18.32
N SER A 145 16.53 22.58 17.88
CA SER A 145 15.79 22.39 16.62
C SER A 145 15.34 20.99 16.19
N VAL A 146 14.05 20.72 16.47
CA VAL A 146 13.12 20.11 15.51
C VAL A 146 13.25 20.85 14.16
N GLY A 147 13.55 20.11 13.09
CA GLY A 147 13.44 20.57 11.70
C GLY A 147 14.75 20.82 10.96
N ALA A 148 15.40 19.78 10.44
CA ALA A 148 16.31 19.84 9.27
C ALA A 148 16.81 18.45 8.86
N ALA A 149 16.00 17.66 8.16
CA ALA A 149 16.48 16.55 7.30
C ALA A 149 15.41 16.04 6.30
N VAL A 150 14.42 16.85 5.92
CA VAL A 150 13.68 16.66 4.66
C VAL A 150 14.41 17.50 3.62
N GLY A 151 15.48 16.94 3.07
CA GLY A 151 16.41 17.69 2.22
C GLY A 151 17.46 16.78 1.61
N ALA A 152 17.04 15.77 0.84
CA ALA A 152 17.93 15.03 -0.05
C ALA A 152 17.13 14.30 -1.14
N ALA A 153 16.47 15.08 -2.00
CA ALA A 153 15.88 14.58 -3.25
C ALA A 153 16.42 15.38 -4.45
N VAL A 154 17.75 15.47 -4.62
CA VAL A 154 18.41 15.75 -5.91
C VAL A 154 19.84 15.22 -5.84
N GLY A 155 20.25 14.30 -6.73
CA GLY A 155 21.67 13.95 -6.90
C GLY A 155 21.98 12.62 -7.60
N ALA A 156 21.95 12.66 -8.94
CA ALA A 156 22.76 11.87 -9.90
C ALA A 156 23.41 10.51 -9.53
N GLY A 157 22.98 9.45 -10.22
CA GLY A 157 23.82 8.60 -11.09
C GLY A 157 25.00 7.76 -10.53
N SER A 158 24.87 6.45 -10.75
CA SER A 158 25.90 5.43 -11.08
C SER A 158 26.41 4.47 -9.98
N GLY A 159 25.97 3.21 -10.09
CA GLY A 159 26.52 2.00 -9.45
C GLY A 159 25.46 0.89 -9.31
N PRO A 160 25.76 -0.41 -9.53
CA PRO A 160 24.79 -1.47 -9.29
C PRO A 160 24.67 -1.70 -7.77
N SER A 161 23.78 -0.95 -7.13
CA SER A 161 23.42 -1.20 -5.72
C SER A 161 22.66 -2.51 -5.61
N ALA A 162 23.13 -3.37 -4.70
CA ALA A 162 22.38 -4.52 -4.20
C ALA A 162 20.98 -4.09 -3.72
N PRO A 163 19.96 -4.97 -3.75
CA PRO A 163 18.60 -4.60 -3.39
C PRO A 163 18.55 -4.21 -1.90
N VAL A 164 18.26 -2.93 -1.65
CA VAL A 164 18.03 -2.39 -0.31
C VAL A 164 16.63 -2.86 0.11
N LEU A 165 16.54 -3.97 0.84
CA LEU A 165 15.28 -4.48 1.40
C LEU A 165 14.80 -3.68 2.63
N ASP A 166 15.55 -2.66 3.05
CA ASP A 166 15.37 -1.94 4.32
C ASP A 166 14.67 -0.57 4.20
N THR A 167 14.25 -0.14 3.00
CA THR A 167 13.53 1.13 2.86
C THR A 167 12.03 0.91 2.90
N VAL A 168 11.37 1.55 3.87
CA VAL A 168 9.91 1.56 3.93
C VAL A 168 9.33 2.15 2.65
N PRO A 169 8.35 1.50 2.00
CA PRO A 169 7.73 2.03 0.79
C PRO A 169 7.07 3.38 1.05
N SER A 170 7.32 4.33 0.16
CA SER A 170 6.56 5.58 0.13
C SER A 170 5.11 5.32 -0.26
N THR A 171 4.19 6.23 0.10
CA THR A 171 2.79 6.19 -0.32
C THR A 171 2.64 6.06 -1.84
N ALA A 172 3.47 6.78 -2.59
CA ALA A 172 3.48 6.72 -4.05
C ALA A 172 3.85 5.32 -4.57
N GLN A 173 4.89 4.70 -3.99
CA GLN A 173 5.27 3.33 -4.32
C GLN A 173 4.14 2.37 -3.96
N TYR A 174 3.57 2.46 -2.77
CA TYR A 174 2.48 1.59 -2.35
C TYR A 174 1.28 1.68 -3.30
N CYS A 175 0.81 2.88 -3.61
CA CYS A 175 -0.33 3.10 -4.51
C CYS A 175 -0.07 2.53 -5.91
N ARG A 176 1.13 2.77 -6.44
CA ARG A 176 1.54 2.29 -7.77
C ARG A 176 1.57 0.76 -7.83
N HIS A 177 2.20 0.11 -6.85
CA HIS A 177 2.36 -1.34 -6.84
C HIS A 177 1.03 -2.05 -6.54
N ALA A 178 0.18 -1.47 -5.69
CA ALA A 178 -1.18 -1.98 -5.48
C ALA A 178 -2.02 -1.90 -6.76
N ALA A 179 -1.91 -0.81 -7.53
CA ALA A 179 -2.61 -0.70 -8.81
C ALA A 179 -2.16 -1.76 -9.83
N LEU A 180 -0.87 -2.10 -9.88
CA LEU A 180 -0.36 -3.20 -10.72
C LEU A 180 -0.96 -4.55 -10.31
N LEU A 181 -0.97 -4.85 -9.00
CA LEU A 181 -1.58 -6.08 -8.48
C LEU A 181 -3.08 -6.15 -8.79
N ILE A 182 -3.82 -5.06 -8.58
CA ILE A 182 -5.25 -5.00 -8.90
C ILE A 182 -5.47 -5.24 -10.39
N ALA A 183 -4.68 -4.60 -11.27
CA ALA A 183 -4.80 -4.79 -12.72
C ALA A 183 -4.51 -6.23 -13.16
N ASP A 184 -3.51 -6.91 -12.57
CA ASP A 184 -3.18 -8.30 -12.91
C ASP A 184 -4.20 -9.32 -12.34
N LEU A 185 -4.71 -9.06 -11.13
CA LEU A 185 -5.70 -9.91 -10.48
C LEU A 185 -7.10 -9.77 -11.09
N LEU A 186 -7.40 -8.66 -11.78
CA LEU A 186 -8.67 -8.47 -12.47
C LEU A 186 -8.86 -9.55 -13.55
N PRO A 187 -9.97 -10.31 -13.53
CA PRO A 187 -10.22 -11.34 -14.53
C PRO A 187 -10.32 -10.72 -15.92
N ALA A 188 -9.74 -11.38 -16.94
CA ALA A 188 -9.69 -10.89 -18.32
C ALA A 188 -11.07 -10.55 -18.94
N GLY A 189 -12.19 -11.04 -18.35
CA GLY A 189 -13.57 -10.72 -18.75
C GLY A 189 -14.36 -9.85 -17.75
N ARG A 190 -13.76 -9.41 -16.63
CA ARG A 190 -14.39 -8.60 -15.57
C ARG A 190 -13.59 -7.33 -15.27
N ARG A 191 -13.24 -6.56 -16.30
CA ARG A 191 -12.47 -5.31 -16.17
C ARG A 191 -13.18 -4.16 -15.43
N SER A 192 -14.37 -4.37 -14.90
CA SER A 192 -15.07 -3.32 -14.16
C SER A 192 -14.68 -3.39 -12.70
N MET A 193 -13.94 -2.39 -12.23
CA MET A 193 -13.59 -2.25 -10.82
C MET A 193 -14.75 -1.78 -9.94
N SER A 194 -15.85 -1.31 -10.54
CA SER A 194 -16.97 -0.73 -9.80
C SER A 194 -17.58 -1.65 -8.73
N PRO A 195 -17.85 -2.94 -9.00
CA PRO A 195 -18.44 -3.83 -7.99
C PRO A 195 -17.51 -4.05 -6.79
N HIS A 196 -16.19 -4.10 -7.04
CA HIS A 196 -15.18 -4.25 -5.99
C HIS A 196 -15.09 -2.96 -5.15
N LEU A 197 -15.14 -1.78 -5.77
CA LEU A 197 -15.20 -0.50 -5.06
C LEU A 197 -16.47 -0.39 -4.20
N ASP A 198 -17.65 -0.73 -4.74
CA ASP A 198 -18.89 -0.73 -3.95
C ASP A 198 -18.74 -1.63 -2.71
N ARG A 199 -18.22 -2.86 -2.87
CA ARG A 199 -17.98 -3.80 -1.77
C ARG A 199 -16.97 -3.25 -0.74
N ALA A 200 -15.83 -2.74 -1.19
CA ALA A 200 -14.76 -2.26 -0.32
C ALA A 200 -15.17 -1.01 0.48
N PHE A 201 -15.88 -0.05 -0.14
CA PHE A 201 -16.42 1.09 0.62
C PHE A 201 -17.44 0.67 1.68
N HIS A 202 -18.26 -0.35 1.40
CA HIS A 202 -19.21 -0.87 2.37
C HIS A 202 -18.56 -1.60 3.54
N GLU A 203 -17.49 -2.33 3.28
CA GLU A 203 -16.70 -3.00 4.30
C GLU A 203 -16.06 -1.97 5.26
N ILE A 204 -15.36 -0.99 4.72
CA ILE A 204 -14.67 0.05 5.52
C ILE A 204 -15.68 0.82 6.39
N ALA A 205 -16.80 1.24 5.81
CA ALA A 205 -17.85 1.92 6.56
C ALA A 205 -18.50 1.04 7.64
N GLY A 206 -18.52 -0.28 7.44
CA GLY A 206 -19.02 -1.25 8.42
C GLY A 206 -18.09 -1.42 9.62
N SER A 207 -16.77 -1.39 9.38
CA SER A 207 -15.75 -1.48 10.44
C SER A 207 -15.71 -0.23 11.32
N GLU A 208 -15.79 0.97 10.74
CA GLU A 208 -15.83 2.24 11.49
C GLU A 208 -17.05 2.35 12.42
N ALA A 209 -18.20 1.79 12.00
CA ALA A 209 -19.43 1.81 12.79
C ALA A 209 -19.38 0.86 14.02
N MET A 210 -18.47 -0.11 14.04
CA MET A 210 -18.31 -1.08 15.12
C MET A 210 -17.35 -0.59 16.23
N GLU A 211 -16.49 0.38 15.94
CA GLU A 211 -15.47 0.89 16.88
C GLU A 211 -15.96 2.00 17.84
N MET A 212 -17.21 2.44 17.72
CA MET A 212 -17.82 3.45 18.60
C MET A 212 -18.86 2.85 19.57
N PRO A 213 -18.51 2.54 20.83
CA PRO A 213 -19.47 2.30 21.92
C PRO A 213 -20.06 3.60 22.49
#